data_AF-A0A838RV29-F1
#
_entry.id   AF-A0A838RV29-F1
#
_cell.length_a   1.000
_cell.length_b   1.000
_cell.length_c   1.000
_cell.angle_alpha   90.00
_cell.angle_beta   90.00
_cell.angle_gamma   90.00
#
_symmetry.space_group_name_H-M   'P 1'
#
loop_
_entity.id
_entity.type
_entity.pdbx_description
1 polymer ?
#
loop_
_entity_poly.entity_id
_entity_poly.type
_entity_poly.pdbx_seq_one_letter_code
_entity_poly.pdbx_strand_id
1 'polypeptide(L)' 'MQWLDQSIKIKETFNNMGLKARTLAEQGKTAEAVAAGEKAIQLGKAANANAQALADLEKRVAEWKSKL' A
#
# COMPACT_ATOMS: atom_id res chain seq x y z
N MET A 1 -26.25 -2.20 12.69
CA MET A 1 -25.00 -1.42 12.70
C MET A 1 -23.84 -2.29 13.21
N GLN A 2 -23.50 -3.38 12.52
CA GLN A 2 -22.34 -4.24 12.90
C GLN A 2 -21.52 -4.75 11.70
N TRP A 3 -21.95 -4.49 10.46
CA TRP A 3 -21.19 -4.85 9.26
C TRP A 3 -20.17 -3.78 8.84
N LEU A 4 -20.31 -2.54 9.34
CA LEU A 4 -19.38 -1.46 9.04
C LEU A 4 -18.08 -1.60 9.86
N ASP A 5 -18.19 -2.02 11.12
CA ASP A 5 -17.06 -2.22 12.03
C ASP A 5 -16.18 -3.44 11.69
N GLN A 6 -16.75 -4.52 11.14
CA GLN A 6 -15.95 -5.67 10.70
C GLN A 6 -15.28 -5.45 9.33
N SER A 7 -15.88 -4.63 8.46
CA SER A 7 -15.29 -4.25 7.16
C SER A 7 -14.02 -3.39 7.32
N ILE A 8 -13.86 -2.71 8.46
CA ILE A 8 -12.71 -1.85 8.75
C ILE A 8 -11.56 -2.65 9.42
N LYS A 9 -11.84 -3.79 10.04
CA LYS A 9 -10.83 -4.60 10.75
C LYS A 9 -9.83 -5.28 9.83
N ILE A 10 -10.20 -5.70 8.61
CA ILE A 10 -9.31 -6.40 7.66
C ILE A 10 -9.73 -6.14 6.20
N LYS A 11 -10.04 -4.91 5.80
CA LYS A 11 -9.97 -4.60 4.37
C LYS A 11 -8.51 -4.31 4.06
N GLU A 12 -7.90 -5.13 3.21
CA GLU A 12 -6.73 -4.76 2.42
C GLU A 12 -7.12 -3.57 1.55
N THR A 13 -7.21 -2.40 2.17
CA THR A 13 -7.41 -1.14 1.47
C THR A 13 -6.05 -0.67 0.99
N PHE A 14 -6.04 0.06 -0.10
CA PHE A 14 -4.87 0.80 -0.58
C PHE A 14 -4.14 1.51 0.58
N ASN A 15 -4.87 2.12 1.52
CA ASN A 15 -4.30 2.77 2.69
C ASN A 15 -3.60 1.81 3.67
N ASN A 16 -4.25 0.71 4.07
CA ASN A 16 -3.66 -0.25 5.01
C ASN A 16 -2.42 -0.92 4.41
N MET A 17 -2.48 -1.23 3.12
CA MET A 17 -1.42 -1.92 2.40
C MET A 17 -0.27 -0.97 2.05
N GLY A 18 -0.56 0.30 1.73
CA GLY A 18 0.43 1.37 1.55
C GLY A 18 1.14 1.74 2.86
N LEU A 19 0.41 1.77 3.99
CA LEU A 19 1.01 1.93 5.32
C LEU A 19 1.95 0.76 5.64
N LYS A 20 1.51 -0.48 5.44
CA LYS A 20 2.34 -1.67 5.63
C LYS A 20 3.63 -1.61 4.79
N ALA A 21 3.52 -1.22 3.52
CA ALA A 21 4.67 -1.05 2.64
C ALA A 21 5.66 -0.02 3.18
N ARG A 22 5.17 1.13 3.65
CA ARG A 22 6.01 2.17 4.23
C ARG A 22 6.70 1.72 5.52
N THR A 23 5.97 1.05 6.42
CA THR A 23 6.53 0.49 7.65
C THR A 23 7.61 -0.55 7.36
N LEU A 24 7.43 -1.40 6.35
CA LEU A 24 8.46 -2.37 5.92
C LEU A 24 9.71 -1.65 5.38
N ALA A 25 9.54 -0.56 4.62
CA ALA A 25 10.67 0.22 4.12
C ALA A 25 11.44 0.89 5.27
N GLU A 26 10.75 1.42 6.28
CA GLU A 26 11.36 2.01 7.47
C GLU A 26 12.10 0.98 8.32
N GLN A 27 11.68 -0.28 8.29
CA GLN A 27 12.38 -1.41 8.93
C GLN A 27 13.62 -1.89 8.13
N GLY A 28 13.96 -1.25 7.02
CA GLY A 28 15.03 -1.69 6.12
C GLY A 28 14.66 -2.92 5.27
N LYS A 29 13.41 -3.38 5.35
CA LYS A 29 12.88 -4.51 4.57
C LYS A 29 12.36 -4.03 3.21
N THR A 30 13.24 -3.38 2.46
CA THR A 30 12.93 -2.70 1.19
C THR A 30 12.31 -3.65 0.16
N ALA A 31 12.74 -4.92 0.12
CA ALA A 31 12.15 -5.94 -0.75
C ALA A 31 10.68 -6.26 -0.42
N GLU A 32 10.37 -6.44 0.86
CA GLU A 32 9.00 -6.69 1.33
C GLU A 32 8.13 -5.43 1.14
N ALA A 33 8.71 -4.24 1.31
CA ALA A 33 8.04 -2.96 1.09
C ALA A 33 7.60 -2.78 -0.37
N VAL A 34 8.48 -3.08 -1.32
CA VAL A 34 8.17 -3.06 -2.75
C VAL A 34 7.02 -4.01 -3.06
N ALA A 35 7.11 -5.26 -2.62
CA ALA A 35 6.05 -6.25 -2.86
C ALA A 35 4.70 -5.83 -2.26
N ALA A 36 4.70 -5.25 -1.05
CA ALA A 36 3.49 -4.74 -0.41
C ALA A 36 2.93 -3.49 -1.13
N GLY A 37 3.81 -2.58 -1.58
CA GLY A 37 3.42 -1.38 -2.30
C GLY A 37 2.84 -1.68 -3.69
N GLU A 38 3.40 -2.64 -4.43
CA GLU A 38 2.87 -3.08 -5.71
C GLU A 38 1.46 -3.69 -5.57
N LYS A 39 1.26 -4.55 -4.56
CA LYS A 39 -0.08 -5.08 -4.25
C LYS A 39 -1.05 -3.96 -3.89
N ALA A 40 -0.62 -2.99 -3.08
CA ALA A 40 -1.44 -1.86 -2.71
C ALA A 40 -1.87 -1.04 -3.93
N ILE A 41 -0.95 -0.79 -4.88
CA ILE A 41 -1.24 -0.09 -6.15
C ILE A 41 -2.27 -0.86 -6.98
N GLN A 42 -2.14 -2.19 -7.09
CA GLN A 42 -3.12 -3.02 -7.81
C GLN A 42 -4.51 -2.95 -7.17
N LEU A 43 -4.58 -3.05 -5.83
CA LEU A 43 -5.85 -2.91 -5.10
C LEU A 43 -6.43 -1.50 -5.23
N GLY A 44 -5.58 -0.47 -5.21
CA GLY A 44 -6.02 0.90 -5.39
C GLY A 44 -6.56 1.15 -6.80
N LYS A 45 -5.92 0.61 -7.85
CA LYS A 45 -6.42 0.69 -9.23
C LYS A 45 -7.76 -0.03 -9.37
N ALA A 46 -7.89 -1.23 -8.79
CA ALA A 46 -9.14 -2.00 -8.81
C ALA A 46 -10.28 -1.31 -8.02
N ALA A 47 -9.94 -0.61 -6.93
CA ALA A 47 -10.90 0.10 -6.09
C ALA A 47 -11.21 1.53 -6.56
N ASN A 48 -10.69 1.98 -7.72
CA ASN A 48 -10.72 3.38 -8.15
C ASN A 48 -10.28 4.34 -7.02
N ALA A 49 -9.23 3.95 -6.29
CA ALA A 49 -8.62 4.78 -5.27
C ALA A 49 -8.10 6.09 -5.90
N ASN A 50 -7.91 7.09 -5.07
CA ASN A 50 -7.46 8.41 -5.50
C ASN A 50 -6.18 8.29 -6.36
N ALA A 51 -6.24 8.82 -7.58
CA ALA A 51 -5.14 8.75 -8.55
C ALA A 51 -3.84 9.40 -8.02
N GLN A 52 -3.95 10.47 -7.24
CA GLN A 52 -2.80 11.11 -6.60
C GLN A 52 -2.16 10.16 -5.59
N ALA A 53 -2.97 9.47 -4.78
CA ALA A 53 -2.47 8.53 -3.79
C ALA A 53 -1.77 7.33 -4.46
N LEU A 54 -2.34 6.81 -5.55
CA LEU A 54 -1.71 5.78 -6.38
C LEU A 54 -0.36 6.23 -6.93
N ALA A 55 -0.28 7.43 -7.51
CA ALA A 55 0.95 7.99 -8.05
C ALA A 55 2.03 8.21 -6.97
N ASP A 56 1.63 8.66 -5.77
CA ASP A 56 2.52 8.80 -4.62
C ASP A 56 3.09 7.45 -4.17
N LEU A 57 2.27 6.39 -4.16
CA LEU A 57 2.74 5.06 -3.81
C LEU A 57 3.63 4.45 -4.90
N GLU A 58 3.31 4.66 -6.17
CA GLU A 58 4.14 4.24 -7.32
C GLU A 58 5.53 4.88 -7.25
N LYS A 59 5.63 6.18 -6.93
CA LYS A 59 6.91 6.87 -6.72
C LYS A 59 7.71 6.25 -5.57
N ARG A 60 7.07 6.01 -4.42
CA ARG A 60 7.74 5.40 -3.26
C ARG A 60 8.24 4.01 -3.55
N VAL A 61 7.44 3.19 -4.24
CA VAL A 61 7.85 1.85 -4.67
C VAL A 61 9.05 1.93 -5.62
N ALA A 62 9.06 2.88 -6.56
CA ALA A 62 10.21 3.11 -7.43
C ALA A 62 11.47 3.53 -6.65
N GLU A 63 11.34 4.46 -5.68
CA GLU A 63 12.45 4.85 -4.80
C GLU A 63 12.98 3.68 -3.98
N TRP A 64 12.11 2.80 -3.47
CA TRP A 64 12.51 1.59 -2.76
C TRP A 64 13.21 0.60 -3.68
N LYS A 65 12.72 0.41 -4.92
CA LYS A 65 13.39 -0.42 -5.92
C LYS A 65 14.79 0.09 -6.26
N SER A 66 15.03 1.40 -6.23
CA SER A 66 16.36 1.98 -6.43
C SER A 66 17.32 1.81 -5.24
N LYS A 67 16.81 1.44 -4.06
CA LYS A 67 17.59 1.19 -2.84
C LYS A 67 17.79 -0.30 -2.53
N LEU A 68 17.23 -1.15 -3.38
CA LEU A 68 17.29 -2.61 -3.32
C LEU A 68 18.56 -3.09 -4.03
#